data_AF-A0A9E6EY68-F1
#
_entry.id   AF-A0A9E6EY68-F1
#
_cell.length_a   1.000
_cell.length_b   1.000
_cell.length_c   1.000
_cell.angle_alpha   90.00
_cell.angle_beta   90.00
_cell.angle_gamma   90.00
#
_symmetry.space_group_name_H-M   'P 1'
#
loop_
_entity.id
_entity.type
_entity.pdbx_description
1 polymer ?
#
loop_
_entity_poly.entity_id
_entity_poly.type
_entity_poly.pdbx_seq_one_letter_code
_entity_poly.pdbx_strand_id
1 'polypeptide(L)'
;MGNSTINKIEKSIILSFIFFIFFLTNLNCHGQGVAINTTGNEADTKALLDISAAGMSSTKGGLLIPRITSAERDAITATPPNPESLVIFNTTTNCFEAYYGSVWQSISCLCSNSPAAAGTISGTATVCPGQIAVLYSVPAIARATSYLWSYSGTGAVIVGTTNTAIVYYS
;
A
#
# COMPACT_ATOMS: atom_id res chain seq x y z
N MET A 1 -22.31 63.89 42.01
CA MET A 1 -21.19 63.61 41.09
C MET A 1 -20.84 62.11 40.95
N GLY A 2 -21.27 61.19 41.84
CA GLY A 2 -20.87 59.77 41.77
C GLY A 2 -21.49 58.91 40.65
N ASN A 3 -22.77 59.12 40.31
CA ASN A 3 -23.48 58.25 39.34
C ASN A 3 -23.00 58.41 37.88
N SER A 4 -22.48 59.58 37.52
CA SER A 4 -21.97 59.84 36.15
C SER A 4 -20.62 59.17 35.91
N THR A 5 -19.77 59.09 36.95
CA THR A 5 -18.44 58.47 36.87
C THR A 5 -18.54 56.95 36.85
N ILE A 6 -19.43 56.36 37.64
CA ILE A 6 -19.70 54.90 37.64
C ILE A 6 -20.20 54.46 36.26
N ASN A 7 -21.18 55.17 35.68
CA ASN A 7 -21.69 54.90 34.34
C ASN A 7 -20.62 55.03 33.23
N LYS A 8 -19.55 55.81 33.44
CA LYS A 8 -18.43 55.91 32.49
C LYS A 8 -17.49 54.72 32.59
N ILE A 9 -17.21 54.23 33.81
CA ILE A 9 -16.33 53.08 34.04
C ILE A 9 -16.97 51.80 33.49
N GLU A 10 -18.26 51.57 33.75
CA GLU A 10 -19.00 50.40 33.23
C GLU A 10 -18.97 50.35 31.70
N LYS A 11 -19.23 51.48 31.03
CA LYS A 11 -19.15 51.59 29.57
C LYS A 11 -17.75 51.33 29.03
N SER A 12 -16.70 51.78 29.73
CA SER A 12 -15.31 51.55 29.33
C SER A 12 -14.90 50.08 29.44
N ILE A 13 -15.40 49.37 30.45
CA ILE A 13 -15.17 47.93 30.64
C ILE A 13 -15.89 47.15 29.54
N ILE A 14 -17.18 47.47 29.29
CA ILE A 14 -17.98 46.83 28.23
C ILE A 14 -17.32 47.04 26.86
N LEU A 15 -16.83 48.24 26.57
CA LEU A 15 -16.18 48.54 25.29
C LEU A 15 -14.85 47.79 25.13
N SER A 16 -14.04 47.69 26.19
CA SER A 16 -12.81 46.88 26.16
C SER A 16 -13.10 45.39 25.97
N PHE A 17 -14.17 44.89 26.57
CA PHE A 17 -14.59 43.49 26.44
C PHE A 17 -15.09 43.18 25.03
N ILE A 18 -15.86 44.09 24.41
CA ILE A 18 -16.30 43.96 23.01
C ILE A 18 -15.10 43.99 22.05
N PHE A 19 -14.13 44.88 22.30
CA PHE A 19 -12.91 44.96 21.48
C PHE A 19 -12.05 43.69 21.60
N PHE A 20 -11.95 43.14 22.81
CA PHE A 20 -11.25 41.87 23.06
C PHE A 20 -11.94 40.68 22.39
N ILE A 21 -13.28 40.61 22.45
CA ILE A 21 -14.07 39.59 21.72
C ILE A 21 -13.85 39.72 20.21
N PHE A 22 -13.88 40.95 19.66
CA PHE A 22 -13.66 41.17 18.23
C PHE A 22 -12.24 40.79 17.80
N PHE A 23 -11.23 41.04 18.65
CA PHE A 23 -9.84 40.62 18.42
C PHE A 23 -9.69 39.08 18.44
N LEU A 24 -10.42 38.40 19.32
CA LEU A 24 -10.47 36.93 19.38
C LEU A 24 -11.20 36.31 18.18
N THR A 25 -12.22 36.97 17.59
CA THR A 25 -12.95 36.46 16.42
C THR A 25 -12.21 36.62 15.09
N ASN A 26 -11.05 37.31 15.06
CA ASN A 26 -10.21 37.45 13.86
C ASN A 26 -9.08 36.40 13.77
N LEU A 27 -9.02 35.44 14.71
CA LEU A 27 -8.18 34.26 14.57
C LEU A 27 -8.78 33.33 13.50
N ASN A 28 -8.47 33.59 12.24
CA ASN A 28 -8.69 32.63 11.16
C ASN A 28 -7.74 31.44 11.37
N CYS A 29 -8.15 30.48 12.19
CA CYS A 29 -7.45 29.21 12.30
C CYS A 29 -7.71 28.41 11.01
N HIS A 30 -6.89 28.67 9.99
CA HIS A 30 -6.83 27.82 8.81
C HIS A 30 -6.08 26.55 9.21
N GLY A 31 -6.80 25.54 9.69
CA GLY A 31 -6.26 24.19 9.77
C GLY A 31 -5.99 23.68 8.37
N GLN A 32 -4.83 24.00 7.80
CA GLN A 32 -4.34 23.40 6.57
C GLN A 32 -3.51 22.17 6.94
N GLY A 33 -3.98 20.99 6.52
CA GLY A 33 -3.35 19.72 6.84
C GLY A 33 -3.68 19.21 8.25
N VAL A 34 -3.92 17.91 8.38
CA VAL A 34 -4.10 17.21 9.66
C VAL A 34 -2.86 16.39 9.93
N ALA A 35 -2.14 16.71 11.00
CA ALA A 35 -1.03 15.90 11.47
C ALA A 35 -1.50 14.92 12.55
N ILE A 36 -1.16 13.65 12.43
CA ILE A 36 -1.37 12.62 13.45
C ILE A 36 0.00 12.03 13.81
N ASN A 37 0.58 12.52 14.90
CA ASN A 37 1.87 12.07 15.41
C ASN A 37 2.04 12.35 16.91
N THR A 38 3.02 11.71 17.55
CA THR A 38 3.33 11.90 18.98
C THR A 38 4.39 12.97 19.26
N THR A 39 5.02 13.50 18.23
CA THR A 39 6.13 14.47 18.33
C THR A 39 5.66 15.91 18.40
N GLY A 40 4.38 16.18 18.10
CA GLY A 40 3.85 17.54 17.98
C GLY A 40 4.33 18.27 16.73
N ASN A 41 4.83 17.55 15.73
CA ASN A 41 5.25 18.14 14.47
C ASN A 41 4.02 18.57 13.66
N GLU A 42 4.11 19.73 13.03
CA GLU A 42 3.13 20.22 12.05
C GLU A 42 3.01 19.25 10.87
N ALA A 43 1.86 19.27 10.19
CA ALA A 43 1.65 18.49 8.96
C ALA A 43 2.55 19.00 7.83
N ASP A 44 3.01 18.12 6.97
CA ASP A 44 3.67 18.53 5.73
C ASP A 44 2.77 19.48 4.92
N THR A 45 3.35 20.58 4.41
CA THR A 45 2.65 21.59 3.59
C THR A 45 2.00 21.04 2.31
N LYS A 46 2.33 19.81 1.90
CA LYS A 46 1.76 19.12 0.73
C LYS A 46 0.74 18.04 1.12
N ALA A 47 0.58 17.76 2.41
CA ALA A 47 -0.32 16.72 2.91
C ALA A 47 -1.60 17.32 3.49
N LEU A 48 -2.75 16.81 3.03
CA LEU A 48 -4.02 17.04 3.73
C LEU A 48 -4.13 16.17 5.00
N LEU A 49 -3.54 14.98 4.97
CA LEU A 49 -3.42 14.07 6.11
C LEU A 49 -1.97 13.56 6.16
N ASP A 50 -1.27 13.87 7.24
CA ASP A 50 0.09 13.45 7.52
C ASP A 50 0.09 12.58 8.78
N ILE A 51 0.50 11.32 8.64
CA ILE A 51 0.52 10.35 9.73
C ILE A 51 1.96 9.91 9.94
N SER A 52 2.51 10.20 11.12
CA SER A 52 3.88 9.81 11.47
C SER A 52 3.93 9.03 12.77
N ALA A 53 4.59 7.87 12.71
CA ALA A 53 4.91 7.05 13.88
C ALA A 53 6.29 7.39 14.49
N ALA A 54 6.87 8.54 14.11
CA ALA A 54 8.09 9.04 14.74
C ALA A 54 7.84 9.39 16.22
N GLY A 55 8.83 9.15 17.08
CA GLY A 55 8.72 9.40 18.53
C GLY A 55 8.03 8.28 19.33
N MET A 56 7.42 7.28 18.68
CA MET A 56 6.85 6.12 19.36
C MET A 56 7.93 5.09 19.71
N SER A 57 8.04 4.69 20.98
CA SER A 57 9.17 3.88 21.50
C SER A 57 8.94 2.37 21.59
N SER A 58 7.72 1.85 21.33
CA SER A 58 7.46 0.40 21.36
C SER A 58 6.58 -0.05 20.19
N THR A 59 5.27 0.17 20.28
CA THR A 59 4.31 -0.20 19.25
C THR A 59 4.03 0.99 18.33
N LYS A 60 4.37 0.86 17.05
CA LYS A 60 3.98 1.83 16.02
C LYS A 60 2.65 1.42 15.39
N GLY A 61 1.71 2.35 15.32
CA GLY A 61 0.47 2.16 14.57
C GLY A 61 0.67 2.29 13.06
N GLY A 62 -0.38 2.00 12.29
CA GLY A 62 -0.42 2.22 10.85
C GLY A 62 -1.78 2.75 10.41
N LEU A 63 -1.95 2.95 9.10
CA LEU A 63 -3.24 3.32 8.52
C LEU A 63 -4.04 2.04 8.19
N LEU A 64 -5.19 1.87 8.82
CA LEU A 64 -6.14 0.82 8.46
C LEU A 64 -7.02 1.33 7.31
N ILE A 65 -6.75 0.88 6.09
CA ILE A 65 -7.57 1.20 4.92
C ILE A 65 -8.86 0.36 4.89
N PRO A 66 -9.93 0.80 4.19
CA PRO A 66 -11.16 0.05 4.07
C PRO A 66 -10.93 -1.35 3.51
N ARG A 67 -11.55 -2.36 4.14
CA ARG A 67 -11.47 -3.77 3.75
C ARG A 67 -12.84 -4.23 3.26
N ILE A 68 -12.94 -4.57 1.99
CA ILE A 68 -14.21 -4.93 1.33
C ILE A 68 -14.03 -6.12 0.39
N THR A 69 -15.10 -6.82 0.06
CA THR A 69 -15.11 -7.87 -0.96
C THR A 69 -15.12 -7.29 -2.38
N SER A 70 -14.84 -8.11 -3.39
CA SER A 70 -14.97 -7.70 -4.79
C SER A 70 -16.38 -7.19 -5.12
N ALA A 71 -17.42 -7.83 -4.60
CA ALA A 71 -18.81 -7.44 -4.86
C ALA A 71 -19.13 -6.05 -4.27
N GLU A 72 -18.69 -5.79 -3.04
CA GLU A 72 -18.87 -4.48 -2.40
C GLU A 72 -18.06 -3.38 -3.09
N ARG A 73 -16.84 -3.70 -3.54
CA ARG A 73 -16.00 -2.80 -4.35
C ARG A 73 -16.67 -2.45 -5.68
N ASP A 74 -17.21 -3.44 -6.38
CA ASP A 74 -17.88 -3.23 -7.67
C ASP A 74 -19.19 -2.43 -7.49
N ALA A 75 -19.82 -2.53 -6.31
CA ALA A 75 -20.96 -1.69 -5.93
C ALA A 75 -20.57 -0.21 -5.71
N ILE A 76 -19.34 0.11 -5.29
CA ILE A 76 -18.85 1.50 -5.25
C ILE A 76 -18.92 2.11 -6.65
N THR A 77 -18.55 1.33 -7.67
CA THR A 77 -18.48 1.82 -9.06
C THR A 77 -19.82 1.90 -9.78
N ALA A 78 -20.92 1.53 -9.14
CA ALA A 78 -22.24 1.47 -9.75
C ALA A 78 -22.84 2.86 -10.10
N THR A 79 -22.24 3.97 -9.63
CA THR A 79 -22.72 5.33 -9.96
C THR A 79 -21.55 6.27 -10.27
N PRO A 80 -21.08 6.31 -11.53
CA PRO A 80 -20.04 7.24 -11.95
C PRO A 80 -20.43 8.72 -11.77
N PRO A 81 -19.46 9.63 -11.61
CA PRO A 81 -18.01 9.39 -11.57
C PRO A 81 -17.50 9.05 -10.16
N ASN A 82 -16.72 7.96 -10.05
CA ASN A 82 -16.00 7.70 -8.81
C ASN A 82 -14.72 8.55 -8.76
N PRO A 83 -14.33 9.07 -7.58
CA PRO A 83 -13.08 9.80 -7.46
C PRO A 83 -11.89 8.89 -7.79
N GLU A 84 -10.95 9.41 -8.57
CA GLU A 84 -9.67 8.74 -8.80
C GLU A 84 -8.89 8.61 -7.48
N SER A 85 -8.03 7.60 -7.40
CA SER A 85 -7.17 7.35 -6.23
C SER A 85 -7.93 6.89 -4.96
N LEU A 86 -9.14 6.35 -5.09
CA LEU A 86 -9.72 5.52 -4.02
C LEU A 86 -8.83 4.30 -3.79
N VAL A 87 -8.45 4.01 -2.55
CA VAL A 87 -7.62 2.85 -2.18
C VAL A 87 -8.38 1.96 -1.20
N ILE A 88 -8.43 0.67 -1.49
CA ILE A 88 -9.07 -0.36 -0.65
C ILE A 88 -8.18 -1.60 -0.54
N PHE A 89 -8.41 -2.41 0.49
CA PHE A 89 -7.94 -3.78 0.54
C PHE A 89 -9.08 -4.72 0.21
N ASN A 90 -8.96 -5.44 -0.90
CA ASN A 90 -9.94 -6.42 -1.32
C ASN A 90 -9.70 -7.75 -0.60
N THR A 91 -10.65 -8.16 0.23
CA THR A 91 -10.57 -9.39 1.03
C THR A 91 -10.86 -10.66 0.24
N THR A 92 -11.51 -10.55 -0.92
CA THR A 92 -11.74 -11.67 -1.85
C THR A 92 -10.45 -12.02 -2.61
N THR A 93 -9.71 -11.01 -3.08
CA THR A 93 -8.48 -11.20 -3.86
C THR A 93 -7.20 -11.13 -3.02
N ASN A 94 -7.29 -10.65 -1.77
CA ASN A 94 -6.16 -10.30 -0.90
C ASN A 94 -5.22 -9.26 -1.53
N CYS A 95 -5.79 -8.26 -2.22
CA CYS A 95 -5.02 -7.23 -2.91
C CYS A 95 -5.34 -5.83 -2.42
N PHE A 96 -4.32 -4.98 -2.35
CA PHE A 96 -4.47 -3.53 -2.37
C PHE A 96 -4.88 -3.12 -3.77
N GLU A 97 -6.01 -2.42 -3.88
CA GLU A 97 -6.57 -1.99 -5.15
C GLU A 97 -6.84 -0.49 -5.13
N ALA A 98 -6.62 0.16 -6.27
CA ALA A 98 -6.94 1.56 -6.47
C ALA A 98 -7.82 1.79 -7.69
N TYR A 99 -8.70 2.79 -7.60
CA TYR A 99 -9.54 3.21 -8.72
C TYR A 99 -8.82 4.25 -9.57
N TYR A 100 -8.56 3.93 -10.84
CA TYR A 100 -7.91 4.84 -11.79
C TYR A 100 -8.31 4.50 -13.23
N GLY A 101 -8.61 5.53 -14.03
CA GLY A 101 -8.99 5.34 -15.44
C GLY A 101 -10.31 4.57 -15.60
N SER A 102 -11.27 4.82 -14.71
CA SER A 102 -12.58 4.15 -14.66
C SER A 102 -12.57 2.65 -14.34
N VAL A 103 -11.44 2.11 -13.89
CA VAL A 103 -11.28 0.70 -13.53
C VAL A 103 -10.60 0.54 -12.18
N TRP A 104 -10.89 -0.57 -11.49
CA TRP A 104 -10.11 -1.01 -10.33
C TRP A 104 -8.83 -1.70 -10.81
N GLN A 105 -7.69 -1.27 -10.26
CA GLN A 105 -6.38 -1.85 -10.54
C GLN A 105 -5.74 -2.38 -9.25
N SER A 106 -5.17 -3.57 -9.30
CA SER A 106 -4.39 -4.11 -8.19
C SER A 106 -3.00 -3.47 -8.17
N ILE A 107 -2.69 -2.74 -7.08
CA ILE A 107 -1.35 -2.16 -6.85
C ILE A 107 -0.39 -3.25 -6.37
N SER A 108 -0.85 -4.05 -5.42
CA SER A 108 -0.08 -5.15 -4.85
C SER A 108 -1.03 -6.18 -4.27
N CYS A 109 -0.82 -7.43 -4.62
CA CYS A 109 -1.50 -8.54 -3.98
C CYS A 109 -0.58 -9.12 -2.93
N LEU A 110 -1.14 -9.45 -1.76
CA LEU A 110 -0.47 -10.35 -0.85
C LEU A 110 -0.39 -11.69 -1.57
N CYS A 111 0.73 -11.91 -2.26
CA CYS A 111 1.07 -13.18 -2.85
C CYS A 111 1.25 -14.15 -1.69
N SER A 112 0.15 -14.71 -1.22
CA SER A 112 0.25 -15.95 -0.49
C SER A 112 0.96 -16.91 -1.45
N ASN A 113 0.53 -17.03 -2.71
CA ASN A 113 0.89 -18.08 -3.68
C ASN A 113 2.22 -17.97 -4.46
N SER A 114 3.26 -17.37 -3.90
CA SER A 114 4.58 -17.50 -4.54
C SER A 114 5.03 -18.97 -4.56
N PRO A 115 5.60 -19.47 -5.67
CA PRO A 115 6.23 -20.77 -5.69
C PRO A 115 7.25 -20.88 -4.56
N ALA A 116 7.32 -22.03 -3.91
CA ALA A 116 8.38 -22.29 -2.95
C ALA A 116 9.76 -22.19 -3.62
N ALA A 117 10.82 -22.06 -2.81
CA ALA A 117 12.18 -22.10 -3.32
C ALA A 117 12.41 -23.36 -4.18
N ALA A 118 13.09 -23.19 -5.31
CA ALA A 118 13.43 -24.32 -6.16
C ALA A 118 14.31 -25.32 -5.41
N GLY A 119 14.00 -26.61 -5.55
CA GLY A 119 14.84 -27.68 -5.01
C GLY A 119 16.09 -27.93 -5.84
N THR A 120 16.92 -28.87 -5.41
CA THR A 120 18.08 -29.33 -6.17
C THR A 120 17.66 -30.05 -7.44
N ILE A 121 18.32 -29.77 -8.55
CA ILE A 121 18.18 -30.55 -9.78
C ILE A 121 18.81 -31.93 -9.56
N SER A 122 18.08 -32.97 -9.93
CA SER A 122 18.53 -34.37 -9.95
C SER A 122 18.67 -34.83 -11.39
N GLY A 123 19.75 -35.54 -11.70
CA GLY A 123 20.06 -36.03 -13.05
C GLY A 123 21.51 -36.47 -13.15
N THR A 124 21.94 -36.83 -14.35
CA THR A 124 23.32 -37.31 -14.60
C THR A 124 24.31 -36.15 -14.51
N ALA A 125 25.29 -36.22 -13.61
CA ALA A 125 26.27 -35.13 -13.43
C ALA A 125 27.30 -35.04 -14.57
N THR A 126 27.59 -36.16 -15.22
CA THR A 126 28.51 -36.25 -16.35
C THR A 126 27.75 -36.82 -17.53
N VAL A 127 27.78 -36.07 -18.63
CA VAL A 127 27.17 -36.43 -19.90
C VAL A 127 28.21 -36.36 -21.00
N CYS A 128 28.16 -37.29 -21.94
CA CYS A 128 29.03 -37.31 -23.11
C CYS A 128 28.29 -36.75 -24.33
N PRO A 129 29.01 -36.14 -25.30
CA PRO A 129 28.42 -35.74 -26.57
C PRO A 129 27.67 -36.89 -27.25
N GLY A 130 26.54 -36.58 -27.88
CA GLY A 130 25.65 -37.57 -28.51
C GLY A 130 24.69 -38.31 -27.58
N GLN A 131 24.70 -38.05 -26.26
CA GLN A 131 23.67 -38.60 -25.37
C GLN A 131 22.31 -37.95 -25.60
N ILE A 132 21.30 -38.77 -25.85
CA ILE A 132 19.93 -38.34 -26.10
C ILE A 132 19.03 -38.67 -24.92
N ALA A 133 17.95 -37.88 -24.79
CA ALA A 133 16.88 -38.13 -23.85
C ALA A 133 17.31 -38.25 -22.36
N VAL A 134 18.29 -37.45 -21.94
CA VAL A 134 18.76 -37.43 -20.54
C VAL A 134 17.73 -36.74 -19.66
N LEU A 135 17.19 -37.45 -18.67
CA LEU A 135 16.16 -36.93 -17.77
C LEU A 135 16.77 -36.16 -16.60
N TYR A 136 16.27 -34.94 -16.39
CA TYR A 136 16.51 -34.12 -15.21
C TYR A 136 15.19 -33.82 -14.51
N SER A 137 15.23 -33.68 -13.19
CA SER A 137 14.04 -33.37 -12.39
C SER A 137 14.35 -32.46 -11.21
N VAL A 138 13.33 -31.75 -10.74
CA VAL A 138 13.31 -31.10 -9.43
C VAL A 138 12.14 -31.68 -8.62
N PRO A 139 12.23 -31.67 -7.27
CA PRO A 139 11.07 -31.93 -6.44
C PRO A 139 9.89 -31.04 -6.84
N ALA A 140 8.66 -31.53 -6.66
CA ALA A 140 7.48 -30.71 -6.92
C ALA A 140 7.55 -29.42 -6.07
N ILE A 141 7.63 -28.28 -6.74
CA ILE A 141 7.70 -26.99 -6.07
C ILE A 141 6.27 -26.57 -5.72
N ALA A 142 5.99 -26.45 -4.43
CA ALA A 142 4.68 -26.02 -3.98
C ALA A 142 4.30 -24.70 -4.65
N ARG A 143 3.12 -24.67 -5.30
CA ARG A 143 2.50 -23.50 -5.95
C ARG A 143 3.20 -23.02 -7.23
N ALA A 144 4.16 -23.78 -7.75
CA ALA A 144 4.63 -23.60 -9.12
C ALA A 144 3.56 -24.06 -10.11
N THR A 145 3.12 -23.17 -10.99
CA THR A 145 2.18 -23.46 -12.09
C THR A 145 2.89 -23.69 -13.42
N SER A 146 4.16 -23.32 -13.52
CA SER A 146 5.02 -23.50 -14.68
C SER A 146 6.48 -23.67 -14.27
N TYR A 147 7.27 -24.29 -15.16
CA TYR A 147 8.71 -24.50 -14.99
C TYR A 147 9.41 -24.02 -16.25
N LEU A 148 10.54 -23.32 -16.08
CA LEU A 148 11.44 -22.93 -17.15
C LEU A 148 12.79 -23.59 -16.90
N TRP A 149 13.27 -24.35 -17.87
CA TRP A 149 14.57 -25.00 -17.83
C TRP A 149 15.53 -24.30 -18.77
N SER A 150 16.75 -24.04 -18.30
CA SER A 150 17.82 -23.45 -19.11
C SER A 150 19.14 -24.17 -18.84
N TYR A 151 20.03 -24.13 -19.84
CA TYR A 151 21.38 -24.68 -19.77
C TYR A 151 22.34 -23.61 -20.25
N SER A 152 23.34 -23.29 -19.43
CA SER A 152 24.29 -22.22 -19.71
C SER A 152 25.43 -22.64 -20.65
N GLY A 153 25.56 -23.94 -20.95
CA GLY A 153 26.55 -24.46 -21.89
C GLY A 153 26.05 -24.47 -23.33
N THR A 154 26.86 -25.03 -24.23
CA THR A 154 26.52 -25.22 -25.65
C THR A 154 26.17 -26.68 -25.94
N GLY A 155 25.49 -26.93 -27.07
CA GLY A 155 25.26 -28.28 -27.56
C GLY A 155 24.21 -29.07 -26.77
N ALA A 156 23.23 -28.39 -26.17
CA ALA A 156 22.11 -29.05 -25.52
C ALA A 156 20.78 -28.45 -25.97
N VAL A 157 19.80 -29.31 -26.26
CA VAL A 157 18.41 -28.93 -26.50
C VAL A 157 17.58 -29.45 -25.34
N ILE A 158 16.86 -28.56 -24.65
CA ILE A 158 16.05 -28.89 -23.48
C ILE A 158 14.57 -28.94 -23.89
N VAL A 159 13.88 -30.01 -23.52
CA VAL A 159 12.45 -30.22 -23.73
C VAL A 159 11.79 -30.54 -22.39
N GLY A 160 11.01 -29.60 -21.86
CA GLY A 160 10.27 -29.80 -20.61
C GLY A 160 9.61 -28.54 -20.11
N THR A 161 8.37 -28.65 -19.65
CA THR A 161 7.57 -27.54 -19.10
C THR A 161 7.04 -27.83 -17.69
N THR A 162 7.41 -28.98 -17.13
CA THR A 162 7.01 -29.46 -15.81
C THR A 162 8.22 -29.53 -14.88
N ASN A 163 8.06 -30.15 -13.70
CA ASN A 163 9.17 -30.42 -12.76
C ASN A 163 10.18 -31.45 -13.30
N THR A 164 10.04 -31.89 -14.54
CA THR A 164 10.99 -32.74 -15.26
C THR A 164 11.32 -32.12 -16.61
N ALA A 165 12.56 -32.26 -17.05
CA ALA A 165 13.00 -31.91 -18.40
C ALA A 165 13.87 -33.02 -18.99
N ILE A 166 13.76 -33.16 -20.31
CA ILE A 166 14.57 -34.06 -21.11
C ILE A 166 15.59 -33.22 -21.88
N VAL A 167 16.86 -33.60 -21.82
CA VAL A 167 17.95 -32.88 -22.49
C VAL A 167 18.62 -33.78 -23.53
N TYR A 168 18.83 -33.23 -24.71
CA TYR A 168 19.53 -33.86 -25.83
C TYR A 168 20.86 -33.16 -26.04
N TYR A 169 21.97 -33.90 -25.92
CA TYR A 169 23.31 -33.38 -26.11
C TYR A 169 23.83 -33.70 -27.51
N SER A 170 24.31 -32.68 -28.22
CA SER A 170 24.95 -32.80 -29.55
C SER A 170 26.42 -33.15 -29.42
#